data_AF-A0A855A2D8-F1
#
_entry.id   AF-A0A855A2D8-F1
#
_cell.length_a   1.000
_cell.length_b   1.000
_cell.length_c   1.000
_cell.angle_alpha   90.00
_cell.angle_beta   90.00
_cell.angle_gamma   90.00
#
_symmetry.space_group_name_H-M   'P 1'
#
loop_
_entity.id
_entity.type
_entity.pdbx_description
1 polymer ?
#
loop_
_entity_poly.entity_id
_entity_poly.type
_entity_poly.pdbx_seq_one_letter_code
_entity_poly.pdbx_strand_id
1 'polypeptide(L)'
;MKKKILLGGLFLLCFLLSACSENEKTLSSSSAPNSSSQVSSASSETDSEVSETESESTSYHLKLHDSDLEPPSAAVCLAAQERAFTDLSEDDIQLVQDTIHIWHMTMEGEFVMKNCREILGNPDSVAWELWENKDASVLIPGDTDPVGTLYDGAMIISELQSLIDIVQDQNFLKDLKKMQDTLQSAVDKHSVNELDYFHRLLHDCDYWLVNYGVQLSIAPHDWDGVNVYFNCLESLKS
;
A
#
# COMPACT_ATOMS: atom_id res chain seq x y z
N MET A 1 -33.38 -2.95 25.31
CA MET A 1 -32.79 -1.77 24.65
C MET A 1 -31.28 -1.94 24.64
N LYS A 2 -30.70 -2.41 23.53
CA LYS A 2 -29.25 -2.56 23.37
C LYS A 2 -28.76 -1.33 22.58
N LYS A 3 -27.88 -0.53 23.19
CA LYS A 3 -27.27 0.63 22.53
C LYS A 3 -26.32 0.12 21.44
N LYS A 4 -26.62 0.43 20.18
CA LYS A 4 -25.67 0.30 19.07
C LYS A 4 -24.69 1.47 19.18
N ILE A 5 -23.41 1.16 19.35
CA ILE A 5 -22.32 2.13 19.25
C ILE A 5 -21.96 2.15 17.76
N LEU A 6 -22.26 3.27 17.11
CA LEU A 6 -21.88 3.55 15.73
C LEU A 6 -20.44 4.08 15.78
N LEU A 7 -19.46 3.25 15.46
CA LEU A 7 -18.08 3.70 15.23
C LEU A 7 -17.98 4.10 13.76
N GLY A 8 -18.29 5.37 13.47
CA GLY A 8 -18.02 5.98 12.17
C GLY A 8 -16.53 6.32 12.10
N GLY A 9 -15.76 5.48 11.41
CA GLY A 9 -14.37 5.77 11.05
C GLY A 9 -14.34 6.80 9.93
N LEU A 10 -14.10 8.06 10.29
CA LEU A 10 -13.77 9.12 9.34
C LEU A 10 -12.26 9.02 9.06
N PHE A 11 -11.87 8.33 7.99
CA PHE A 11 -10.48 8.33 7.53
C PHE A 11 -10.22 9.60 6.72
N LEU A 12 -9.52 10.55 7.35
CA LEU A 12 -9.04 11.77 6.72
C LEU A 12 -7.72 11.44 6.02
N LEU A 13 -7.75 11.29 4.69
CA LEU A 13 -6.54 11.18 3.87
C LEU A 13 -5.83 12.54 3.84
N CYS A 14 -4.88 12.76 4.75
CA CYS A 14 -4.03 13.95 4.74
C CYS A 14 -2.70 13.64 4.03
N PHE A 15 -2.57 14.16 2.81
CA PHE A 15 -1.29 14.29 2.14
C PHE A 15 -0.37 15.22 2.96
N LEU A 16 0.69 14.67 3.55
CA LEU A 16 1.80 15.48 4.06
C LEU A 16 2.82 15.64 2.94
N LEU A 17 2.69 16.74 2.19
CA LEU A 17 3.80 17.33 1.47
C LEU A 17 4.75 17.92 2.50
N SER A 18 5.88 17.24 2.75
CA SER A 18 6.97 17.84 3.52
C SER A 18 7.65 18.89 2.65
N ALA A 19 7.54 20.14 3.08
CA ALA A 19 8.09 21.30 2.40
C ALA A 19 9.60 21.40 2.64
N CYS A 20 10.38 21.50 1.56
CA CYS A 20 11.74 22.03 1.66
C CYS A 20 11.67 23.52 2.01
N SER A 21 12.25 23.86 3.16
CA SER A 21 12.50 25.23 3.62
C SER A 21 13.54 25.91 2.72
N GLU A 22 13.16 27.01 2.07
CA GLU A 22 14.12 27.99 1.56
C GLU A 22 14.02 29.29 2.37
N ASN A 23 15.19 29.74 2.81
CA ASN A 23 15.45 30.87 3.68
C ASN A 23 14.73 32.17 3.31
N GLU A 24 14.23 32.85 4.34
CA GLU A 24 13.81 34.25 4.29
C GLU A 24 14.89 35.18 3.73
N LYS A 25 14.52 35.96 2.72
CA LYS A 25 15.04 37.32 2.55
C LYS A 25 13.86 38.28 2.41
N THR A 26 13.63 39.02 3.49
CA THR A 26 12.83 40.24 3.55
C THR A 26 13.14 41.19 2.39
N LEU A 27 12.11 41.78 1.77
CA LEU A 27 12.02 43.24 1.57
C LEU A 27 10.63 43.69 1.07
N SER A 28 10.28 44.87 1.57
CA SER A 28 9.00 45.59 1.47
C SER A 28 8.58 46.00 0.05
N SER A 29 7.26 46.15 -0.08
CA SER A 29 6.44 46.84 -1.09
C SER A 29 7.12 47.84 -2.06
N SER A 30 6.77 47.76 -3.35
CA SER A 30 5.88 48.71 -4.05
C SER A 30 5.92 48.57 -5.59
N SER A 31 4.73 48.63 -6.20
CA SER A 31 4.37 49.25 -7.49
C SER A 31 5.10 48.89 -8.81
N ALA A 32 4.32 48.38 -9.78
CA ALA A 32 4.64 48.31 -11.22
C ALA A 32 4.62 49.72 -11.89
N PRO A 33 4.85 49.92 -13.23
CA PRO A 33 5.20 48.97 -14.31
C PRO A 33 6.25 49.46 -15.36
N ASN A 34 6.61 48.54 -16.27
CA ASN A 34 6.79 48.71 -17.74
C ASN A 34 8.17 48.98 -18.40
N SER A 35 8.31 48.32 -19.57
CA SER A 35 9.04 48.65 -20.81
C SER A 35 10.46 48.12 -21.10
N SER A 36 10.50 47.33 -22.18
CA SER A 36 11.53 47.21 -23.25
C SER A 36 12.88 46.58 -22.85
N SER A 37 13.61 45.80 -23.67
CA SER A 37 13.48 45.33 -25.06
C SER A 37 14.67 44.40 -25.35
N GLN A 38 14.41 43.35 -26.11
CA GLN A 38 15.24 42.78 -27.18
C GLN A 38 16.54 41.98 -26.91
N VAL A 39 16.46 40.72 -27.35
CA VAL A 39 17.35 39.99 -28.31
C VAL A 39 18.81 39.74 -27.90
N SER A 40 19.19 38.46 -27.76
CA SER A 40 20.10 37.78 -28.72
C SER A 40 20.31 36.31 -28.39
N SER A 41 20.28 35.51 -29.45
CA SER A 41 20.47 34.07 -29.55
C SER A 41 21.91 33.62 -29.27
N ALA A 42 22.07 32.40 -28.75
CA ALA A 42 23.16 31.51 -29.13
C ALA A 42 22.83 30.06 -28.73
N SER A 43 22.70 29.20 -29.74
CA SER A 43 22.62 27.76 -29.62
C SER A 43 23.98 27.19 -29.20
N SER A 44 23.98 26.19 -28.32
CA SER A 44 25.07 25.21 -28.26
C SER A 44 24.47 23.85 -27.90
N GLU A 45 24.39 23.00 -28.91
CA GLU A 45 24.23 21.56 -28.77
C GLU A 45 25.50 21.01 -28.12
N THR A 46 25.33 20.29 -27.01
CA THR A 46 26.33 19.34 -26.55
C THR A 46 25.61 18.04 -26.25
N ASP A 47 25.75 17.09 -27.19
CA ASP A 47 25.59 15.67 -26.95
C ASP A 47 26.37 15.30 -25.68
N SER A 48 25.63 15.01 -24.61
CA SER A 48 26.16 14.26 -23.48
C SER A 48 25.45 12.92 -23.51
N GLU A 49 26.20 11.93 -23.96
CA GLU A 49 25.96 10.51 -23.83
C GLU A 49 25.45 10.24 -22.40
N VAL A 50 24.14 9.99 -22.30
CA VAL A 50 23.49 9.57 -21.07
C VAL A 50 23.99 8.15 -20.80
N SER A 51 25.00 8.06 -19.95
CA SER A 51 25.25 6.86 -19.17
C SER A 51 23.99 6.61 -18.36
N GLU A 52 23.15 5.70 -18.83
CA GLU A 52 22.08 5.08 -18.06
C GLU A 52 22.72 4.37 -16.88
N THR A 53 22.93 5.11 -15.79
CA THR A 53 22.95 4.51 -14.47
C THR A 53 21.54 3.98 -14.26
N GLU A 54 21.34 2.68 -14.52
CA GLU A 54 20.22 1.93 -13.97
C GLU A 54 20.14 2.31 -12.49
N SER A 55 19.15 3.14 -12.16
CA SER A 55 19.00 3.63 -10.81
C SER A 55 18.61 2.43 -9.95
N GLU A 56 19.22 2.33 -8.76
CA GLU A 56 18.86 1.38 -7.69
C GLU A 56 17.35 1.28 -7.44
N SER A 57 16.58 2.28 -7.90
CA SER A 57 15.13 2.27 -7.86
C SER A 57 14.47 1.14 -8.66
N THR A 58 15.10 0.67 -9.73
CA THR A 58 14.61 -0.49 -10.48
C THR A 58 14.79 -1.82 -9.74
N SER A 59 15.68 -1.91 -8.74
CA SER A 59 16.00 -3.16 -8.03
C SER A 59 14.94 -3.58 -7.01
N TYR A 60 14.28 -2.63 -6.32
CA TYR A 60 13.28 -2.98 -5.29
C TYR A 60 11.91 -3.32 -5.90
N HIS A 61 11.52 -2.63 -6.99
CA HIS A 61 10.29 -2.90 -7.73
C HIS A 61 10.28 -4.31 -8.34
N LEU A 62 11.43 -4.76 -8.89
CA LEU A 62 11.52 -6.05 -9.58
C LEU A 62 11.29 -7.29 -8.70
N LYS A 63 11.27 -7.17 -7.36
CA LYS A 63 11.06 -8.31 -6.46
C LYS A 63 9.69 -8.38 -5.81
N LEU A 64 8.90 -7.30 -5.81
CA LEU A 64 7.58 -7.31 -5.16
C LEU A 64 6.56 -8.08 -6.00
N HIS A 65 6.62 -7.89 -7.31
CA HIS A 65 5.74 -8.50 -8.30
C HIS A 65 6.41 -9.67 -9.04
N ASP A 66 7.08 -10.56 -8.29
CA ASP A 66 7.95 -11.63 -8.81
C ASP A 66 7.22 -12.94 -9.17
N SER A 67 6.10 -12.87 -9.90
CA SER A 67 5.36 -14.05 -10.34
C SER A 67 5.05 -14.05 -11.83
N ASP A 68 5.38 -15.17 -12.47
CA ASP A 68 5.07 -15.46 -13.87
C ASP A 68 3.83 -16.38 -14.03
N LEU A 69 3.03 -16.53 -12.97
CA LEU A 69 1.82 -17.36 -13.03
C LEU A 69 0.74 -16.70 -13.87
N GLU A 70 0.07 -17.51 -14.69
CA GLU A 70 -1.10 -17.08 -15.46
C GLU A 70 -2.25 -16.68 -14.52
N PRO A 71 -2.83 -15.48 -14.67
CA PRO A 71 -3.97 -15.05 -13.87
C PRO A 71 -5.19 -15.95 -14.02
N PRO A 72 -6.07 -16.01 -13.00
CA PRO A 72 -7.33 -16.73 -13.10
C PRO A 72 -8.21 -16.14 -14.21
N SER A 73 -8.96 -16.99 -14.89
CA SER A 73 -9.90 -16.52 -15.91
C SER A 73 -10.99 -15.62 -15.31
N ALA A 74 -11.53 -14.71 -16.10
CA ALA A 74 -12.64 -13.85 -15.67
C ALA A 74 -13.83 -14.62 -15.07
N ALA A 75 -14.14 -15.80 -15.62
CA ALA A 75 -15.21 -16.66 -15.11
C ALA A 75 -14.92 -17.18 -13.69
N VAL A 76 -13.65 -17.48 -13.39
CA VAL A 76 -13.22 -17.89 -12.04
C VAL A 76 -13.34 -16.72 -11.07
N CYS A 77 -12.83 -15.55 -11.42
CA CYS A 77 -12.88 -14.37 -10.56
C CYS A 77 -14.32 -13.96 -10.24
N LEU A 78 -15.19 -13.84 -11.26
CA LEU A 78 -16.58 -13.44 -11.08
C LEU A 78 -17.36 -14.46 -10.22
N ALA A 79 -17.15 -15.75 -10.45
CA ALA A 79 -17.80 -16.79 -9.64
C ALA A 79 -17.30 -16.79 -8.19
N ALA A 80 -16.01 -16.53 -7.96
CA ALA A 80 -15.45 -16.43 -6.61
C ALA A 80 -15.95 -15.17 -5.88
N GLN A 81 -16.03 -14.03 -6.57
CA GLN A 81 -16.56 -12.78 -6.05
C GLN A 81 -18.03 -12.91 -5.64
N GLU A 82 -18.87 -13.53 -6.50
CA GLU A 82 -20.28 -13.79 -6.18
C GLU A 82 -20.44 -14.65 -4.91
N ARG A 83 -19.59 -15.68 -4.76
CA ARG A 83 -19.56 -16.50 -3.54
C ARG A 83 -19.11 -15.68 -2.33
N ALA A 84 -18.02 -14.93 -2.44
CA ALA A 84 -17.46 -14.14 -1.36
C ALA A 84 -18.45 -13.12 -0.78
N PHE A 85 -19.34 -12.58 -1.62
CA PHE A 85 -20.36 -11.60 -1.24
C PHE A 85 -21.75 -12.19 -0.99
N THR A 86 -21.87 -13.52 -0.94
CA THR A 86 -23.16 -14.17 -0.66
C THR A 86 -23.73 -13.68 0.68
N ASP A 87 -24.98 -13.20 0.64
CA ASP A 87 -25.75 -12.70 1.78
C ASP A 87 -25.16 -11.47 2.50
N LEU A 88 -24.20 -10.76 1.90
CA LEU A 88 -23.72 -9.47 2.39
C LEU A 88 -24.64 -8.32 1.95
N SER A 89 -24.76 -7.30 2.79
CA SER A 89 -25.39 -6.03 2.40
C SER A 89 -24.46 -5.19 1.51
N GLU A 90 -24.99 -4.19 0.80
CA GLU A 90 -24.16 -3.28 0.00
C GLU A 90 -23.10 -2.56 0.86
N ASP A 91 -23.46 -2.16 2.08
CA ASP A 91 -22.53 -1.55 3.04
C ASP A 91 -21.42 -2.52 3.46
N ASP A 92 -21.76 -3.80 3.68
CA ASP A 92 -20.79 -4.84 4.05
C ASP A 92 -19.86 -5.19 2.88
N ILE A 93 -20.37 -5.22 1.65
CA ILE A 93 -19.56 -5.42 0.44
C ILE A 93 -18.56 -4.27 0.30
N GLN A 94 -19.01 -3.02 0.44
CA GLN A 94 -18.14 -1.86 0.37
C GLN A 94 -17.07 -1.89 1.47
N LEU A 95 -17.43 -2.27 2.70
CA LEU A 95 -16.48 -2.45 3.79
C LEU A 95 -15.40 -3.47 3.43
N VAL A 96 -15.76 -4.64 2.93
CA VAL A 96 -14.79 -5.66 2.50
C VAL A 96 -13.87 -5.13 1.41
N GLN A 97 -14.45 -4.51 0.38
CA GLN A 97 -13.71 -3.99 -0.77
C GLN A 97 -12.73 -2.89 -0.36
N ASP A 98 -13.19 -1.91 0.43
CA ASP A 98 -12.38 -0.78 0.87
C ASP A 98 -11.26 -1.23 1.82
N THR A 99 -11.57 -2.07 2.82
CA THR A 99 -10.56 -2.55 3.78
C THR A 99 -9.46 -3.33 3.07
N ILE A 100 -9.80 -4.26 2.17
CA ILE A 100 -8.79 -5.02 1.42
C ILE A 100 -7.96 -4.09 0.54
N HIS A 101 -8.58 -3.17 -0.19
CA HIS A 101 -7.87 -2.23 -1.06
C HIS A 101 -6.94 -1.29 -0.29
N ILE A 102 -7.41 -0.72 0.82
CA ILE A 102 -6.62 0.16 1.68
C ILE A 102 -5.37 -0.56 2.20
N TRP A 103 -5.52 -1.77 2.72
CA TRP A 103 -4.36 -2.50 3.24
C TRP A 103 -3.44 -2.99 2.14
N HIS A 104 -3.97 -3.39 0.98
CA HIS A 104 -3.14 -3.69 -0.17
C HIS A 104 -2.27 -2.48 -0.57
N MET A 105 -2.89 -1.32 -0.80
CA MET A 105 -2.15 -0.10 -1.19
C MET A 105 -1.19 0.39 -0.10
N THR A 106 -1.54 0.17 1.17
CA THR A 106 -0.66 0.48 2.30
C THR A 106 0.58 -0.41 2.28
N MET A 107 0.41 -1.73 2.12
CA MET A 107 1.53 -2.66 2.03
C MET A 107 2.38 -2.41 0.78
N GLU A 108 1.76 -2.08 -0.35
CA GLU A 108 2.45 -1.67 -1.57
C GLU A 108 3.37 -0.47 -1.29
N GLY A 109 2.84 0.56 -0.64
CA GLY A 109 3.62 1.73 -0.24
C GLY A 109 4.76 1.43 0.75
N GLU A 110 4.55 0.52 1.71
CA GLU A 110 5.60 0.06 2.62
C GLU A 110 6.77 -0.57 1.88
N PHE A 111 6.49 -1.47 0.94
CA PHE A 111 7.54 -2.16 0.19
C PHE A 111 8.22 -1.28 -0.86
N VAL A 112 7.43 -0.50 -1.62
CA VAL A 112 7.91 0.29 -2.75
C VAL A 112 8.52 1.62 -2.31
N MET A 113 7.84 2.36 -1.46
CA MET A 113 8.23 3.74 -1.14
C MET A 113 9.09 3.84 0.12
N LYS A 114 8.90 2.94 1.09
CA LYS A 114 9.61 2.96 2.37
C LYS A 114 10.72 1.93 2.47
N ASN A 115 10.99 1.18 1.40
CA ASN A 115 12.07 0.19 1.35
C ASN A 115 12.00 -0.83 2.51
N CYS A 116 10.78 -1.25 2.86
CA CYS A 116 10.49 -2.12 4.00
C CYS A 116 11.36 -3.39 4.02
N ARG A 117 11.66 -3.99 2.84
CA ARG A 117 12.54 -5.16 2.75
C ARG A 117 13.94 -4.95 3.31
N GLU A 118 14.53 -3.79 3.07
CA GLU A 118 15.86 -3.49 3.60
C GLU A 118 15.80 -3.18 5.09
N ILE A 119 14.87 -2.32 5.50
CA ILE A 119 14.75 -1.84 6.87
C ILE A 119 14.36 -2.97 7.83
N LEU A 120 13.36 -3.78 7.47
CA LEU A 120 12.83 -4.86 8.30
C LEU A 120 13.47 -6.22 8.01
N GLY A 121 14.32 -6.31 6.98
CA GLY A 121 15.11 -7.51 6.69
C GLY A 121 16.05 -7.91 7.82
N ASN A 122 16.43 -6.96 8.67
CA ASN A 122 17.04 -7.23 9.96
C ASN A 122 15.95 -7.41 11.04
N PRO A 123 15.80 -8.60 11.65
CA PRO A 123 14.82 -8.81 12.72
C PRO A 123 15.10 -7.98 13.98
N ASP A 124 16.31 -7.47 14.18
CA ASP A 124 16.64 -6.58 15.30
C ASP A 124 16.44 -5.09 14.95
N SER A 125 15.82 -4.78 13.80
CA SER A 125 15.55 -3.40 13.39
C SER A 125 14.58 -2.71 14.34
N VAL A 126 14.92 -1.49 14.77
CA VAL A 126 14.03 -0.66 15.61
C VAL A 126 12.72 -0.31 14.91
N ALA A 127 12.66 -0.40 13.58
CA ALA A 127 11.46 -0.12 12.81
C ALA A 127 10.34 -1.15 13.05
N TRP A 128 10.65 -2.34 13.60
CA TRP A 128 9.60 -3.29 14.02
C TRP A 128 8.69 -2.73 15.11
N GLU A 129 9.16 -1.80 15.94
CA GLU A 129 8.34 -1.14 16.97
C GLU A 129 7.14 -0.39 16.36
N LEU A 130 7.26 0.10 15.12
CA LEU A 130 6.16 0.71 14.39
C LEU A 130 5.06 -0.30 14.02
N TRP A 131 5.40 -1.58 13.84
CA TRP A 131 4.43 -2.65 13.59
C TRP A 131 3.83 -3.22 14.87
N GLU A 132 4.49 -3.02 16.01
CA GLU A 132 4.04 -3.48 17.32
C GLU A 132 3.18 -2.45 18.05
N ASN A 133 3.44 -1.16 17.80
CA ASN A 133 2.81 -0.06 18.51
C ASN A 133 2.63 1.15 17.60
N LYS A 134 1.39 1.47 17.25
CA LYS A 134 1.08 2.60 16.37
C LYS A 134 1.42 3.97 16.93
N ASP A 135 1.59 4.08 18.26
CA ASP A 135 1.98 5.31 18.93
C ASP A 135 3.51 5.45 19.04
N ALA A 136 4.27 4.49 18.50
CA ALA A 136 5.72 4.51 18.49
C ALA A 136 6.27 5.61 17.57
N SER A 137 7.43 6.11 17.96
CA SER A 137 8.23 7.04 17.17
C SER A 137 9.69 6.64 17.31
N VAL A 138 10.28 6.15 16.22
CA VAL A 138 11.61 5.54 16.23
C VAL A 138 12.56 6.27 15.30
N LEU A 139 13.81 6.43 15.73
CA LEU A 139 14.87 6.95 14.86
C LEU A 139 15.47 5.79 14.07
N ILE A 140 15.11 5.67 12.80
CA ILE A 140 15.67 4.65 11.90
C ILE A 140 17.11 5.05 11.54
N PRO A 141 18.08 4.12 11.55
CA PRO A 141 19.45 4.43 11.15
C PRO A 141 19.51 5.04 9.74
N GLY A 142 20.03 6.27 9.64
CA GLY A 142 20.11 7.02 8.38
C GLY A 142 19.20 8.25 8.34
N ASP A 143 18.14 8.27 9.15
CA ASP A 143 17.23 9.40 9.24
C ASP A 143 17.71 10.47 10.23
N THR A 144 17.29 11.71 10.00
CA THR A 144 17.58 12.85 10.90
C THR A 144 16.58 12.96 12.05
N ASP A 145 15.33 12.58 11.79
CA ASP A 145 14.21 12.77 12.69
C ASP A 145 13.48 11.43 12.92
N PRO A 146 12.89 11.22 14.11
CA PRO A 146 12.08 10.03 14.37
C PRO A 146 10.89 9.92 13.42
N VAL A 147 10.65 8.69 12.96
CA VAL A 147 9.51 8.33 12.10
C VAL A 147 8.44 7.69 12.98
N GLY A 148 7.18 8.05 12.74
CA GLY A 148 6.01 7.41 13.35
C GLY A 148 5.19 6.65 12.31
N THR A 149 4.13 5.98 12.77
CA THR A 149 3.16 5.27 11.94
C THR A 149 1.74 5.69 12.31
N LEU A 150 0.77 5.34 11.47
CA LEU A 150 -0.66 5.54 11.75
C LEU A 150 -1.37 4.22 12.10
N TYR A 151 -0.68 3.10 11.95
CA TYR A 151 -1.19 1.76 12.16
C TYR A 151 -0.11 0.86 12.75
N ASP A 152 -0.56 -0.22 13.38
CA ASP A 152 0.24 -1.35 13.82
C ASP A 152 -0.41 -2.65 13.35
N GLY A 153 0.29 -3.78 13.51
CA GLY A 153 -0.22 -5.10 13.14
C GLY A 153 -1.53 -5.44 13.86
N ALA A 154 -1.68 -5.04 15.12
CA ALA A 154 -2.88 -5.31 15.90
C ALA A 154 -4.12 -4.60 15.33
N MET A 155 -3.97 -3.36 14.85
CA MET A 155 -5.04 -2.63 14.16
C MET A 155 -5.48 -3.37 12.89
N ILE A 156 -4.53 -3.73 12.02
CA ILE A 156 -4.82 -4.42 10.76
C ILE A 156 -5.52 -5.76 11.01
N ILE A 157 -5.02 -6.54 11.98
CA ILE A 157 -5.63 -7.81 12.40
C ILE A 157 -7.08 -7.61 12.87
N SER A 158 -7.35 -6.54 13.62
CA SER A 158 -8.72 -6.21 14.05
C SER A 158 -9.64 -5.82 12.89
N GLU A 159 -9.13 -5.17 11.86
CA GLU A 159 -9.92 -4.83 10.67
C GLU A 159 -10.22 -6.08 9.85
N LEU A 160 -9.24 -6.96 9.64
CA LEU A 160 -9.47 -8.28 9.04
C LEU A 160 -10.47 -9.12 9.85
N GLN A 161 -10.46 -9.01 11.18
CA GLN A 161 -11.44 -9.69 12.04
C GLN A 161 -12.86 -9.19 11.74
N SER A 162 -13.02 -7.90 11.50
CA SER A 162 -14.32 -7.31 11.18
C SER A 162 -14.89 -7.88 9.88
N LEU A 163 -14.02 -8.20 8.90
CA LEU A 163 -14.42 -8.88 7.67
C LEU A 163 -14.79 -10.35 7.93
N ILE A 164 -14.01 -11.07 8.75
CA ILE A 164 -14.29 -12.46 9.13
C ILE A 164 -15.64 -12.60 9.84
N ASP A 165 -16.05 -11.59 10.61
CA ASP A 165 -17.30 -11.62 11.36
C ASP A 165 -18.56 -11.50 10.46
N ILE A 166 -18.41 -11.01 9.22
CA ILE A 166 -19.52 -10.78 8.28
C ILE A 166 -19.54 -11.77 7.11
N VAL A 167 -18.37 -12.23 6.64
CA VAL A 167 -18.26 -13.13 5.48
C VAL A 167 -18.77 -14.53 5.81
N GLN A 168 -19.51 -15.15 4.88
CA GLN A 168 -20.04 -16.51 5.03
C GLN A 168 -19.32 -17.57 4.19
N ASP A 169 -18.70 -17.17 3.07
CA ASP A 169 -17.99 -18.10 2.19
C ASP A 169 -16.81 -18.74 2.91
N GLN A 170 -16.78 -20.08 2.90
CA GLN A 170 -15.82 -20.84 3.71
C GLN A 170 -14.40 -20.78 3.15
N ASN A 171 -14.22 -20.53 1.85
CA ASN A 171 -12.89 -20.36 1.29
C ASN A 171 -12.38 -18.95 1.58
N PHE A 172 -13.23 -17.94 1.44
CA PHE A 172 -12.85 -16.57 1.75
C PHE A 172 -12.57 -16.38 3.25
N LEU A 173 -13.32 -17.03 4.12
CA LEU A 173 -13.01 -17.07 5.57
C LEU A 173 -11.64 -17.69 5.87
N LYS A 174 -11.20 -18.70 5.11
CA LYS A 174 -9.85 -19.27 5.29
C LYS A 174 -8.79 -18.29 4.82
N ASP A 175 -9.04 -17.61 3.71
CA ASP A 175 -8.11 -16.63 3.15
C ASP A 175 -7.91 -15.44 4.10
N LEU A 176 -8.99 -14.89 4.67
CA LEU A 176 -8.92 -13.81 5.66
C LEU A 176 -8.22 -14.23 6.95
N LYS A 177 -8.47 -15.45 7.44
CA LYS A 177 -7.76 -15.99 8.62
C LYS A 177 -6.28 -16.19 8.34
N LYS A 178 -5.95 -16.70 7.15
CA LYS A 178 -4.57 -16.85 6.72
C LYS A 178 -3.84 -15.50 6.66
N MET A 179 -4.52 -14.44 6.20
CA MET A 179 -3.99 -13.07 6.24
C MET A 179 -3.70 -12.62 7.67
N GLN A 180 -4.66 -12.77 8.61
CA GLN A 180 -4.45 -12.44 10.03
C GLN A 180 -3.29 -13.23 10.65
N ASP A 181 -3.28 -14.55 10.47
CA ASP A 181 -2.27 -15.44 11.05
C ASP A 181 -0.89 -15.12 10.49
N THR A 182 -0.80 -14.80 9.19
CA THR A 182 0.45 -14.42 8.53
C THR A 182 0.97 -13.11 9.09
N LEU A 183 0.12 -12.08 9.22
CA LEU A 183 0.54 -10.79 9.76
C LEU A 183 0.94 -10.89 11.24
N GLN A 184 0.16 -11.60 12.05
CA GLN A 184 0.50 -11.82 13.46
C GLN A 184 1.86 -12.50 13.59
N SER A 185 2.06 -13.57 12.80
CA SER A 185 3.33 -14.30 12.77
C SER A 185 4.49 -13.41 12.30
N ALA A 186 4.26 -12.55 11.32
CA ALA A 186 5.27 -11.64 10.80
C ALA A 186 5.75 -10.65 11.86
N VAL A 187 4.81 -10.08 12.62
CA VAL A 187 5.12 -9.18 13.74
C VAL A 187 5.78 -9.95 14.89
N ASP A 188 5.23 -11.08 15.33
CA ASP A 188 5.78 -11.85 16.46
C ASP A 188 7.22 -12.33 16.24
N LYS A 189 7.59 -12.58 14.98
CA LYS A 189 8.89 -13.13 14.59
C LYS A 189 9.81 -12.09 13.95
N HIS A 190 9.36 -10.86 13.77
CA HIS A 190 10.06 -9.85 12.97
C HIS A 190 10.46 -10.39 11.58
N SER A 191 9.51 -11.00 10.87
CA SER A 191 9.74 -11.65 9.58
C SER A 191 9.22 -10.81 8.42
N VAL A 192 10.12 -10.10 7.74
CA VAL A 192 9.77 -9.33 6.53
C VAL A 192 9.28 -10.22 5.38
N ASN A 193 9.72 -11.49 5.33
CA ASN A 193 9.25 -12.45 4.32
C ASN A 193 7.79 -12.86 4.56
N GLU A 194 7.35 -12.90 5.83
CA GLU A 194 5.94 -13.14 6.14
C GLU A 194 5.09 -11.88 5.88
N LEU A 195 5.63 -10.67 6.10
CA LEU A 195 4.99 -9.42 5.63
C LEU A 195 4.85 -9.37 4.11
N ASP A 196 5.87 -9.84 3.38
CA ASP A 196 5.82 -9.94 1.92
C ASP A 196 4.73 -10.91 1.47
N TYR A 197 4.62 -12.05 2.13
CA TYR A 197 3.56 -13.01 1.84
C TYR A 197 2.16 -12.46 2.17
N PHE A 198 2.04 -11.67 3.24
CA PHE A 198 0.82 -10.96 3.58
C PHE A 198 0.41 -9.95 2.49
N HIS A 199 1.36 -9.20 1.93
CA HIS A 199 1.12 -8.35 0.75
C HIS A 199 0.57 -9.17 -0.43
N ARG A 200 1.18 -10.30 -0.79
CA ARG A 200 0.71 -11.15 -1.89
C ARG A 200 -0.72 -11.65 -1.68
N LEU A 201 -1.09 -11.98 -0.44
CA LEU A 201 -2.46 -12.37 -0.10
C LEU A 201 -3.45 -11.21 -0.33
N LEU A 202 -3.12 -10.02 0.17
CA LEU A 202 -3.93 -8.81 -0.03
C LEU A 202 -4.05 -8.45 -1.51
N HIS A 203 -2.95 -8.52 -2.25
CA HIS A 203 -2.87 -8.27 -3.69
C HIS A 203 -3.82 -9.18 -4.47
N ASP A 204 -3.68 -10.50 -4.28
CA ASP A 204 -4.55 -11.46 -4.97
C ASP A 204 -6.03 -11.24 -4.59
N CYS A 205 -6.28 -10.87 -3.33
CA CYS A 205 -7.63 -10.64 -2.81
C CYS A 205 -8.26 -9.40 -3.43
N ASP A 206 -7.51 -8.30 -3.48
CA ASP A 206 -7.95 -7.06 -4.06
C ASP A 206 -8.25 -7.25 -5.56
N TYR A 207 -7.26 -7.64 -6.34
CA TYR A 207 -7.36 -7.62 -7.81
C TYR A 207 -8.15 -8.78 -8.40
N TRP A 208 -8.09 -9.97 -7.81
CA TRP A 208 -8.66 -11.17 -8.42
C TRP A 208 -9.91 -11.70 -7.70
N LEU A 209 -10.21 -11.23 -6.49
CA LEU A 209 -11.39 -11.65 -5.72
C LEU A 209 -12.40 -10.53 -5.48
N VAL A 210 -12.11 -9.57 -4.59
CA VAL A 210 -13.15 -8.65 -4.07
C VAL A 210 -13.35 -7.41 -4.94
N ASN A 211 -12.29 -6.87 -5.56
CA ASN A 211 -12.35 -5.71 -6.46
C ASN A 211 -12.11 -6.10 -7.93
N TYR A 212 -12.27 -7.38 -8.28
CA TYR A 212 -12.12 -7.83 -9.66
C TYR A 212 -13.05 -7.05 -10.61
N GLY A 213 -12.48 -6.57 -11.71
CA GLY A 213 -13.21 -5.81 -12.74
C GLY A 213 -13.42 -4.32 -12.43
N VAL A 214 -12.98 -3.83 -11.27
CA VAL A 214 -12.98 -2.39 -10.97
C VAL A 214 -11.83 -1.71 -11.72
N GLN A 215 -12.13 -0.66 -12.49
CA GLN A 215 -11.10 0.24 -13.01
C GLN A 215 -10.61 1.11 -11.85
N LEU A 216 -9.44 0.79 -11.33
CA LEU A 216 -8.79 1.61 -10.31
C LEU A 216 -8.43 2.96 -10.94
N SER A 217 -9.04 4.03 -10.40
CA SER A 217 -8.90 5.40 -10.92
C SER A 217 -7.56 6.03 -10.57
N ILE A 218 -6.85 5.44 -9.61
CA ILE A 218 -5.50 5.81 -9.19
C ILE A 218 -4.56 4.70 -9.67
N ALA A 219 -3.61 5.09 -10.51
CA ALA A 219 -2.46 4.27 -10.87
C ALA A 219 -1.77 3.77 -9.59
N PRO A 220 -1.59 2.45 -9.39
CA PRO A 220 -0.69 1.97 -8.36
C PRO A 220 0.71 2.57 -8.59
N HIS A 221 1.51 2.66 -7.52
CA HIS A 221 2.90 3.12 -7.62
C HIS A 221 3.73 2.29 -8.61
N ASP A 222 3.26 1.08 -8.94
CA ASP A 222 3.76 0.20 -9.99
C ASP A 222 2.59 -0.40 -10.81
N TRP A 223 2.43 0.02 -12.08
CA TRP A 223 1.39 -0.56 -12.96
C TRP A 223 1.67 -2.01 -13.34
N ASP A 224 2.92 -2.47 -13.31
CA ASP A 224 3.27 -3.82 -13.72
C ASP A 224 2.70 -4.86 -12.73
N GLY A 225 2.51 -4.46 -11.46
CA GLY A 225 1.89 -5.28 -10.42
C GLY A 225 0.43 -5.65 -10.68
N VAL A 226 -0.33 -4.87 -11.47
CA VAL A 226 -1.78 -5.11 -11.68
C VAL A 226 -2.06 -6.45 -12.34
N ASN A 227 -1.16 -6.90 -13.23
CA ASN A 227 -1.34 -8.15 -13.96
C ASN A 227 -0.66 -9.35 -13.29
N VAL A 228 -0.02 -9.14 -12.14
CA VAL A 228 0.66 -10.22 -11.43
C VAL A 228 -0.34 -11.04 -10.63
N TYR A 229 -0.11 -12.35 -10.59
CA TYR A 229 -0.95 -13.28 -9.85
C TYR A 229 -0.07 -14.22 -9.04
N PHE A 230 -0.36 -14.38 -7.75
CA PHE A 230 0.46 -15.20 -6.85
C PHE A 230 -0.17 -16.55 -6.49
N ASN A 231 -1.43 -16.79 -6.86
CA ASN A 231 -2.17 -18.03 -6.55
C ASN A 231 -2.21 -18.37 -5.06
N CYS A 232 -2.35 -17.35 -4.22
CA CYS A 232 -2.25 -17.48 -2.76
C CYS A 232 -3.58 -17.80 -2.07
N LEU A 233 -4.71 -17.61 -2.76
CA LEU A 233 -6.07 -17.70 -2.21
C LEU A 233 -6.75 -19.04 -2.52
N GLU A 234 -7.42 -19.62 -1.53
CA GLU A 234 -8.28 -20.78 -1.69
C GLU A 234 -9.56 -20.45 -2.46
N SER A 235 -10.07 -19.21 -2.33
CA SER A 235 -11.29 -18.75 -3.01
C SER A 235 -11.24 -18.84 -4.54
N LEU A 236 -10.03 -18.77 -5.11
CA LEU A 236 -9.79 -18.77 -6.56
C LEU A 236 -9.44 -20.16 -7.12
N LYS A 237 -9.30 -21.18 -6.27
CA LYS A 237 -8.93 -22.55 -6.66
C LYS A 237 -10.12 -23.50 -6.83
N SER A 238 -11.32 -23.03 -6.49
CA SER A 238 -12.57 -23.80 -6.43
C SER A 238 -13.49 -23.56 -7.61
#